data_AF-A0A0R3RZT0-F1
#
_entry.id   AF-A0A0R3RZT0-F1
#
_cell.length_a   1.000
_cell.length_b   1.000
_cell.length_c   1.000
_cell.angle_alpha   90.00
_cell.angle_beta   90.00
_cell.angle_gamma   90.00
#
_symmetry.space_group_name_H-M   'P 1'
#
loop_
_entity.id
_entity.type
_entity.pdbx_description
1 polymer ?
#
loop_
_entity_poly.entity_id
_entity_poly.type
_entity_poly.pdbx_seq_one_letter_code
_entity_poly.pdbx_strand_id
1 'polypeptide(L)'
;MSSQGLSRLAKSFKTVTDLEEVKRRVRKLYKDGQLEKSQATKLIRRWRSLQWQNKQKQNRETLVNSLSEKLDSTEEQTLDDVKQLINEYVISGKITYKDGAFLIKRWRKRENRRIKRQLEKGNASCCFFCRQTGHKFSECPEKDGEIMGSGICFKCGSTEHTSSRCLRKNIRGFPYATCFVCKQQGHLSRDCDKNANGIYPDGGSCNLCGSQKHLKKDCPLRKGADDNNQRESLAVTRNNAAGGDDDFLYIESSAVSSATKKKKLERKVVHM
;
A
#
# COMPACT_ATOMS: atom_id res chain seq x y z
N MET A 1 -54.52 -13.91 3.45
CA MET A 1 -53.68 -12.73 3.83
C MET A 1 -53.66 -11.67 2.74
N SER A 2 -53.56 -10.39 3.10
CA SER A 2 -53.36 -9.28 2.15
C SER A 2 -51.99 -9.33 1.47
N SER A 3 -51.85 -8.70 0.30
CA SER A 3 -50.59 -8.64 -0.48
C SER A 3 -49.41 -8.07 0.35
N GLN A 4 -49.67 -7.08 1.20
CA GLN A 4 -48.66 -6.51 2.10
C GLN A 4 -48.20 -7.50 3.18
N GLY A 5 -49.10 -8.32 3.73
CA GLY A 5 -48.77 -9.37 4.70
C GLY A 5 -47.87 -10.45 4.11
N LEU A 6 -48.14 -10.88 2.88
CA LEU A 6 -47.30 -11.86 2.17
C LEU A 6 -45.90 -11.32 1.86
N SER A 7 -45.79 -10.02 1.56
CA SER A 7 -44.49 -9.38 1.32
C SER A 7 -43.63 -9.31 2.58
N ARG A 8 -44.23 -9.00 3.74
CA ARG A 8 -43.55 -9.03 5.05
C ARG A 8 -43.07 -10.43 5.40
N LEU A 9 -43.91 -11.45 5.17
CA LEU A 9 -43.56 -12.85 5.37
C LEU A 9 -42.43 -13.32 4.43
N ALA A 10 -42.46 -12.90 3.16
CA ALA A 10 -41.37 -13.19 2.23
C ALA A 10 -40.05 -12.55 2.67
N LYS A 11 -40.09 -11.38 3.32
CA LYS A 11 -38.90 -10.74 3.93
C LYS A 11 -38.35 -11.54 5.11
N SER A 12 -39.21 -12.10 5.97
CA SER A 12 -38.73 -12.93 7.11
C SER A 12 -38.05 -14.23 6.68
N PHE A 13 -38.34 -14.74 5.48
CA PHE A 13 -37.65 -15.92 4.94
C PHE A 13 -36.30 -15.61 4.28
N LYS A 14 -35.96 -14.34 4.05
CA LYS A 14 -34.68 -13.98 3.38
C LYS A 14 -33.44 -14.39 4.17
N THR A 15 -33.54 -14.36 5.50
CA THR A 15 -32.45 -14.68 6.42
C THR A 15 -32.30 -16.18 6.66
N VAL A 16 -33.29 -16.98 6.24
CA VAL A 16 -33.25 -18.44 6.36
C VAL A 16 -32.49 -19.01 5.17
N THR A 17 -31.44 -19.79 5.44
CA THR A 17 -30.57 -20.41 4.45
C THR A 17 -31.03 -21.82 4.06
N ASP A 18 -31.69 -22.53 4.98
CA ASP A 18 -32.17 -23.90 4.76
C ASP A 18 -33.58 -23.95 4.14
N LEU A 19 -33.73 -24.78 3.10
CA LEU A 19 -34.99 -24.97 2.38
C LEU A 19 -36.01 -25.75 3.23
N GLU A 20 -35.58 -26.71 4.04
CA GLU A 20 -36.50 -27.53 4.85
C GLU A 20 -37.14 -26.70 5.96
N GLU A 21 -36.36 -25.82 6.58
CA GLU A 21 -36.87 -24.84 7.54
C GLU A 21 -37.92 -23.90 6.92
N VAL A 22 -37.70 -23.40 5.70
CA VAL A 22 -38.69 -22.58 4.98
C VAL A 22 -39.95 -23.37 4.67
N LYS A 23 -39.83 -24.61 4.16
CA LYS A 23 -40.98 -25.49 3.90
C LYS A 23 -41.75 -25.80 5.18
N ARG A 24 -41.06 -26.01 6.31
CA ARG A 24 -41.67 -26.28 7.62
C ARG A 24 -42.51 -25.08 8.10
N ARG A 25 -41.94 -23.88 8.04
CA ARG A 25 -42.64 -22.64 8.40
C ARG A 25 -43.82 -22.34 7.48
N VAL A 26 -43.66 -22.50 6.17
CA VAL A 26 -44.75 -22.32 5.20
C VAL A 26 -45.87 -23.35 5.40
N ARG A 27 -45.53 -24.62 5.68
CA ARG A 27 -46.52 -25.66 6.03
C ARG A 27 -47.28 -25.35 7.31
N LYS A 28 -46.60 -24.80 8.34
CA LYS A 28 -47.25 -24.39 9.58
C LYS A 28 -48.30 -23.31 9.32
N LEU A 29 -47.94 -22.25 8.60
CA LEU A 29 -48.85 -21.15 8.26
C LEU A 29 -50.03 -21.59 7.37
N TYR A 30 -49.84 -22.61 6.53
CA TYR A 30 -50.91 -23.24 5.76
C TYR A 30 -51.87 -24.02 6.67
N LYS A 31 -51.35 -24.80 7.64
CA LYS A 31 -52.17 -25.52 8.64
C LYS A 31 -52.95 -24.58 9.54
N ASP A 32 -52.34 -23.44 9.90
CA ASP A 32 -52.98 -22.41 10.73
C ASP A 32 -54.05 -21.60 9.97
N GLY A 33 -54.35 -21.95 8.70
CA GLY A 33 -55.37 -21.29 7.87
C GLY A 33 -54.99 -19.89 7.39
N GLN A 34 -53.78 -19.41 7.68
CA GLN A 34 -53.34 -18.05 7.37
C GLN A 34 -52.97 -17.87 5.88
N LEU A 35 -52.67 -18.97 5.19
CA LEU A 35 -52.07 -18.98 3.86
C LEU A 35 -52.78 -19.97 2.94
N GLU A 36 -53.13 -19.55 1.73
CA GLU A 36 -53.63 -20.48 0.70
C GLU A 36 -52.52 -21.32 0.06
N LYS A 37 -52.86 -22.49 -0.49
CA LYS A 37 -51.91 -23.37 -1.19
C LYS A 37 -51.17 -22.67 -2.35
N SER A 38 -51.88 -21.79 -3.06
CA SER A 38 -51.33 -20.97 -4.17
C SER A 38 -50.28 -19.96 -3.67
N GLN A 39 -50.49 -19.40 -2.48
CA GLN A 39 -49.62 -18.41 -1.86
C GLN A 39 -48.39 -19.08 -1.24
N ALA A 40 -48.57 -20.24 -0.61
CA ALA A 40 -47.50 -21.07 -0.06
C ALA A 40 -46.48 -21.50 -1.13
N THR A 41 -46.95 -21.98 -2.29
CA THR A 41 -46.09 -22.38 -3.41
C THR A 41 -45.34 -21.18 -4.03
N LYS A 42 -46.01 -20.03 -4.18
CA LYS A 42 -45.39 -18.78 -4.63
C LYS A 42 -44.26 -18.32 -3.70
N LEU A 43 -44.45 -18.41 -2.38
CA LEU A 43 -43.42 -18.05 -1.39
C LEU A 43 -42.16 -18.91 -1.53
N ILE A 44 -42.31 -20.23 -1.65
CA ILE A 44 -41.17 -21.14 -1.81
C ILE A 44 -40.43 -20.88 -3.14
N ARG A 45 -41.16 -20.68 -4.24
CA ARG A 45 -40.55 -20.35 -5.55
C ARG A 45 -39.77 -19.03 -5.48
N ARG A 46 -40.36 -18.00 -4.86
CA ARG A 46 -39.71 -16.69 -4.67
C ARG A 46 -38.45 -16.80 -3.81
N TRP A 47 -38.50 -17.59 -2.74
CA TRP A 47 -37.33 -17.84 -1.89
C TRP A 47 -36.22 -18.55 -2.66
N ARG A 48 -36.52 -19.61 -3.42
CA ARG A 48 -35.52 -20.31 -4.25
C ARG A 48 -34.86 -19.39 -5.27
N SER A 49 -35.65 -18.55 -5.94
CA SER A 49 -35.13 -17.56 -6.89
C SER A 49 -34.20 -16.55 -6.20
N LEU A 50 -34.57 -16.07 -5.01
CA LEU A 50 -33.73 -15.16 -4.23
C LEU A 50 -32.42 -15.83 -3.77
N GLN A 51 -32.48 -17.07 -3.27
CA GLN A 51 -31.27 -17.80 -2.86
C GLN A 51 -30.34 -18.06 -4.04
N TRP A 52 -30.89 -18.39 -5.21
CA TRP A 52 -30.10 -18.51 -6.43
C TRP A 52 -29.43 -17.18 -6.79
N GLN A 53 -30.15 -16.06 -6.78
CA GLN A 53 -29.57 -14.73 -7.02
C GLN A 53 -28.47 -14.37 -6.02
N ASN A 54 -28.69 -14.63 -4.73
CA ASN A 54 -27.71 -14.39 -3.67
C ASN A 54 -26.45 -15.25 -3.87
N LYS A 55 -26.62 -16.53 -4.22
CA LYS A 55 -25.50 -17.44 -4.50
C LYS A 55 -24.68 -16.96 -5.71
N GLN A 56 -25.34 -16.52 -6.79
CA GLN A 56 -24.64 -15.93 -7.94
C GLN A 56 -23.88 -14.66 -7.55
N LYS A 57 -24.47 -13.81 -6.71
CA LYS A 57 -23.80 -12.61 -6.19
C LYS A 57 -22.56 -12.96 -5.36
N GLN A 58 -22.69 -13.92 -4.44
CA GLN A 58 -21.57 -14.40 -3.62
C GLN A 58 -20.46 -15.00 -4.49
N ASN A 59 -20.80 -15.84 -5.47
CA ASN A 59 -19.81 -16.41 -6.39
C ASN A 59 -19.07 -15.32 -7.20
N ARG A 60 -19.76 -14.24 -7.57
CA ARG A 60 -19.12 -13.09 -8.23
C ARG A 60 -18.22 -12.32 -7.29
N GLU A 61 -18.67 -12.06 -6.05
CA GLU A 61 -17.89 -11.37 -5.02
C GLU A 61 -16.61 -12.17 -4.67
N THR A 62 -16.71 -13.50 -4.52
CA THR A 62 -15.54 -14.36 -4.27
C THR A 62 -14.58 -14.37 -5.45
N LEU A 63 -15.08 -14.36 -6.69
CA LEU A 63 -14.24 -14.26 -7.87
C LEU A 63 -13.49 -12.92 -7.93
N VAL A 64 -14.18 -11.81 -7.69
CA VAL A 64 -13.56 -10.46 -7.66
C VAL A 64 -12.49 -10.38 -6.57
N ASN A 65 -12.74 -10.94 -5.39
CA ASN A 65 -11.76 -11.01 -4.31
C ASN A 65 -10.55 -11.88 -4.70
N SER A 66 -10.78 -13.06 -5.27
CA SER A 66 -9.70 -13.95 -5.75
C SER A 66 -8.83 -13.29 -6.82
N LEU A 67 -9.42 -12.46 -7.69
CA LEU A 67 -8.67 -11.70 -8.68
C LEU A 67 -7.91 -10.54 -8.07
N SER A 68 -8.50 -9.84 -7.10
CA SER A 68 -7.74 -8.84 -6.35
C SER A 68 -6.52 -9.49 -5.71
N GLU A 69 -6.63 -10.66 -5.08
CA GLU A 69 -5.49 -11.35 -4.47
C GLU A 69 -4.42 -11.73 -5.51
N LYS A 70 -4.81 -12.25 -6.68
CA LYS A 70 -3.87 -12.55 -7.78
C LYS A 70 -3.12 -11.31 -8.29
N LEU A 71 -3.82 -10.18 -8.40
CA LEU A 71 -3.23 -8.90 -8.78
C LEU A 71 -2.33 -8.33 -7.68
N ASP A 72 -2.51 -8.74 -6.43
CA ASP A 72 -1.71 -8.31 -5.29
C ASP A 72 -0.43 -9.13 -5.16
N SER A 73 -0.46 -10.42 -5.54
CA SER A 73 0.66 -11.35 -5.39
C SER A 73 1.70 -11.28 -6.51
N THR A 74 1.37 -10.65 -7.63
CA THR A 74 2.21 -10.57 -8.82
C THR A 74 3.07 -9.31 -8.76
N GLU A 75 4.37 -9.48 -8.52
CA GLU A 75 5.21 -8.36 -8.03
C GLU A 75 5.63 -7.34 -9.10
N GLU A 76 5.42 -7.61 -10.39
CA GLU A 76 5.85 -6.74 -11.50
C GLU A 76 4.89 -6.85 -12.70
N GLN A 77 3.72 -6.23 -12.60
CA GLN A 77 2.79 -6.13 -13.73
C GLN A 77 2.74 -4.71 -14.25
N THR A 78 2.70 -4.56 -15.58
CA THR A 78 2.40 -3.26 -16.16
C THR A 78 0.90 -2.97 -16.05
N LEU A 79 0.54 -1.68 -16.10
CA LEU A 79 -0.87 -1.28 -16.08
C LEU A 79 -1.66 -1.90 -17.25
N ASP A 80 -1.01 -2.15 -18.38
CA ASP A 80 -1.66 -2.70 -19.57
C ASP A 80 -1.88 -4.22 -19.45
N ASP A 81 -0.96 -4.95 -18.82
CA ASP A 81 -1.17 -6.37 -18.47
C ASP A 81 -2.39 -6.54 -17.56
N VAL A 82 -2.53 -5.67 -16.56
CA VAL A 82 -3.67 -5.67 -15.62
C VAL A 82 -4.98 -5.39 -16.35
N LYS A 83 -5.00 -4.40 -17.26
CA LYS A 83 -6.18 -4.11 -18.08
C LYS A 83 -6.55 -5.28 -18.97
N GLN A 84 -5.56 -5.93 -19.59
CA GLN A 84 -5.77 -7.06 -20.48
C GLN A 84 -6.39 -8.24 -19.72
N LEU A 85 -5.81 -8.59 -18.57
CA LEU A 85 -6.33 -9.64 -17.69
C LEU A 85 -7.77 -9.33 -17.29
N ILE A 86 -8.06 -8.12 -16.82
CA ILE A 86 -9.42 -7.76 -16.40
C ILE A 86 -10.40 -7.78 -17.59
N ASN A 87 -9.96 -7.37 -18.77
CA ASN A 87 -10.79 -7.40 -19.97
C ASN A 87 -11.19 -8.84 -20.35
N GLU A 88 -10.30 -9.83 -20.20
CA GLU A 88 -10.62 -11.25 -20.41
C GLU A 88 -11.74 -11.75 -19.48
N TYR A 89 -11.74 -11.34 -18.21
CA TYR A 89 -12.80 -11.69 -17.25
C TYR A 89 -14.12 -10.95 -17.52
N VAL A 90 -14.07 -9.76 -18.13
CA VAL A 90 -15.26 -9.01 -18.56
C VAL A 90 -15.86 -9.62 -19.83
N ILE A 91 -15.04 -9.94 -20.83
CA ILE A 91 -15.47 -10.58 -22.10
C ILE A 91 -16.08 -11.96 -21.82
N SER A 92 -15.49 -12.73 -20.92
CA SER A 92 -16.03 -14.04 -20.52
C SER A 92 -17.31 -13.95 -19.67
N GLY A 93 -17.80 -12.74 -19.37
CA GLY A 93 -19.04 -12.52 -18.61
C GLY A 93 -18.97 -12.92 -17.14
N LYS A 94 -17.79 -13.28 -16.64
CA LYS A 94 -17.56 -13.66 -15.24
C LYS A 94 -17.69 -12.45 -14.31
N ILE A 95 -17.37 -11.27 -14.82
CA ILE A 95 -17.27 -10.02 -14.05
C ILE A 95 -17.93 -8.88 -14.82
N THR A 96 -18.51 -7.92 -14.09
CA THR A 96 -19.11 -6.73 -14.72
C THR A 96 -18.04 -5.68 -15.05
N TYR A 97 -18.33 -4.82 -16.02
CA TYR A 97 -17.44 -3.69 -16.33
C TYR A 97 -17.14 -2.80 -15.11
N LYS A 98 -18.12 -2.62 -14.20
CA LYS A 98 -17.96 -1.83 -12.97
C LYS A 98 -16.95 -2.48 -12.02
N ASP A 99 -17.05 -3.79 -11.84
CA ASP A 99 -16.14 -4.56 -11.00
C ASP A 99 -14.71 -4.54 -11.59
N GLY A 100 -14.58 -4.66 -12.92
CA GLY A 100 -13.30 -4.53 -13.61
C GLY A 100 -12.66 -3.15 -13.43
N ALA A 101 -13.42 -2.07 -13.62
CA ALA A 101 -12.94 -0.72 -13.40
C ALA A 101 -12.50 -0.47 -11.94
N PHE A 102 -13.24 -1.05 -10.98
CA PHE A 102 -12.87 -1.00 -9.56
C PHE A 102 -11.53 -1.68 -9.29
N LEU A 103 -11.31 -2.89 -9.84
CA LEU A 103 -10.05 -3.63 -9.69
C LEU A 103 -8.86 -2.85 -10.27
N ILE A 104 -8.99 -2.29 -11.49
CA ILE A 104 -7.94 -1.46 -12.11
C ILE A 104 -7.60 -0.25 -11.22
N LYS A 105 -8.63 0.46 -10.74
CA LYS A 105 -8.46 1.65 -9.90
C LYS A 105 -7.77 1.31 -8.58
N ARG A 106 -8.18 0.21 -7.93
CA ARG A 106 -7.59 -0.29 -6.67
C ARG A 106 -6.12 -0.66 -6.87
N TRP A 107 -5.80 -1.42 -7.91
CA TRP A 107 -4.44 -1.82 -8.24
C TRP A 107 -3.55 -0.60 -8.52
N ARG A 108 -3.98 0.32 -9.38
CA ARG A 108 -3.22 1.55 -9.70
C ARG A 108 -2.93 2.39 -8.45
N LYS A 109 -3.93 2.55 -7.56
CA LYS A 109 -3.74 3.27 -6.30
C LYS A 109 -2.69 2.60 -5.41
N ARG A 110 -2.65 1.27 -5.37
CA ARG A 110 -1.62 0.54 -4.62
C ARG A 110 -0.24 0.75 -5.24
N GLU A 111 -0.13 0.59 -6.55
CA GLU A 111 1.15 0.68 -7.25
C GLU A 111 1.74 2.09 -7.15
N ASN A 112 0.92 3.13 -7.32
CA ASN A 112 1.34 4.51 -7.08
C ASN A 112 1.88 4.74 -5.67
N ARG A 113 1.28 4.12 -4.64
CA ARG A 113 1.80 4.20 -3.26
C ARG A 113 3.13 3.46 -3.12
N ARG A 114 3.32 2.32 -3.78
CA ARG A 114 4.58 1.57 -3.78
C ARG A 114 5.69 2.41 -4.40
N ILE A 115 5.47 2.91 -5.62
CA ILE A 115 6.41 3.78 -6.34
C ILE A 115 6.72 5.04 -5.52
N LYS A 116 5.70 5.69 -4.96
CA LYS A 116 5.89 6.88 -4.11
C LYS A 116 6.80 6.59 -2.91
N ARG A 117 6.60 5.48 -2.18
CA ARG A 117 7.47 5.11 -1.06
C ARG A 117 8.90 4.80 -1.50
N GLN A 118 9.08 4.16 -2.66
CA GLN A 118 10.40 3.89 -3.20
C GLN A 118 11.12 5.19 -3.58
N LEU A 119 10.41 6.12 -4.23
CA LEU A 119 10.93 7.43 -4.59
C LEU A 119 11.26 8.26 -3.34
N GLU A 120 10.36 8.30 -2.35
CA GLU A 120 10.61 8.97 -1.07
C GLU A 120 11.82 8.38 -0.34
N LYS A 121 11.98 7.04 -0.33
CA LYS A 121 13.15 6.38 0.26
C LYS A 121 14.44 6.69 -0.51
N GLY A 122 14.38 6.76 -1.84
CA GLY A 122 15.51 7.18 -2.67
C GLY A 122 15.88 8.63 -2.43
N ASN A 123 14.88 9.51 -2.39
CA ASN A 123 15.07 10.95 -2.18
C ASN A 123 15.57 11.27 -0.77
N ALA A 124 15.08 10.54 0.24
CA ALA A 124 15.55 10.67 1.63
C ALA A 124 16.90 9.98 1.86
N SER A 125 17.37 9.12 0.95
CA SER A 125 18.70 8.53 1.09
C SER A 125 19.78 9.54 0.69
N CYS A 126 20.68 9.82 1.62
CA CYS A 126 21.88 10.61 1.37
C CYS A 126 22.94 9.76 0.66
N CYS A 127 23.64 10.35 -0.30
CA CYS A 127 24.79 9.73 -0.94
C CYS A 127 25.93 9.52 0.06
N PHE A 128 26.54 8.34 0.08
CA PHE A 128 27.66 8.06 0.99
C PHE A 128 28.93 8.85 0.67
N PHE A 129 29.06 9.37 -0.55
CA PHE A 129 30.21 10.14 -1.00
C PHE A 129 30.04 11.63 -0.72
N CYS A 130 29.15 12.31 -1.45
CA CYS A 130 28.96 13.76 -1.33
C CYS A 130 27.97 14.18 -0.23
N ARG A 131 27.34 13.23 0.47
CA ARG A 131 26.32 13.44 1.51
C ARG A 131 25.07 14.20 1.08
N GLN A 132 24.91 14.50 -0.20
CA GLN A 132 23.71 15.12 -0.74
C GLN A 132 22.57 14.09 -0.84
N THR A 133 21.33 14.54 -0.59
CA THR A 133 20.12 13.74 -0.74
C THR A 133 19.69 13.63 -2.21
N GLY A 134 18.89 12.63 -2.55
CA GLY A 134 18.32 12.50 -3.90
C GLY A 134 18.99 11.48 -4.81
N HIS A 135 20.15 10.94 -4.43
CA HIS A 135 20.86 9.93 -5.21
C HIS A 135 21.67 8.97 -4.33
N LYS A 136 21.93 7.77 -4.85
CA LYS A 136 22.79 6.77 -4.21
C LYS A 136 24.24 6.95 -4.64
N PHE A 137 25.17 6.31 -3.93
CA PHE A 137 26.60 6.29 -4.28
C PHE A 137 26.86 5.92 -5.76
N SER A 138 26.14 4.94 -6.30
CA SER A 138 26.27 4.51 -7.71
C SER A 138 25.91 5.60 -8.72
N GLU A 139 25.00 6.50 -8.36
CA GLU A 139 24.43 7.56 -9.18
C GLU A 139 25.02 8.94 -8.80
N CYS A 140 26.11 8.97 -8.03
CA CYS A 140 26.73 10.22 -7.58
C CYS A 140 27.38 10.97 -8.75
N PRO A 141 27.01 12.24 -8.99
CA PRO A 141 27.59 13.04 -10.06
C PRO A 141 29.04 13.44 -9.80
N GLU A 142 29.46 13.46 -8.53
CA GLU A 142 30.81 13.85 -8.09
C GLU A 142 31.78 12.65 -8.02
N LYS A 143 31.40 11.48 -8.54
CA LYS A 143 32.28 10.31 -8.52
C LYS A 143 33.37 10.45 -9.57
N ASP A 144 34.57 10.84 -9.15
CA ASP A 144 35.75 10.68 -9.99
C ASP A 144 36.15 9.20 -9.98
N GLY A 145 36.20 8.58 -11.16
CA GLY A 145 36.38 7.13 -11.34
C GLY A 145 37.71 6.56 -10.85
N GLU A 146 38.64 7.41 -10.41
CA GLU A 146 40.01 7.03 -10.07
C GLU A 146 40.23 6.78 -8.56
N ILE A 147 39.37 7.28 -7.67
CA ILE A 147 39.76 7.45 -6.25
C ILE A 147 39.28 6.33 -5.31
N MET A 148 38.30 5.50 -5.69
CA MET A 148 37.64 4.64 -4.72
C MET A 148 37.49 3.23 -5.24
N GLY A 149 38.18 2.27 -4.62
CA GLY A 149 38.12 0.82 -4.86
C GLY A 149 36.72 0.23 -4.73
N SER A 150 35.84 0.59 -5.66
CA SER A 150 34.49 0.08 -5.79
C SER A 150 34.59 -1.39 -6.18
N GLY A 151 34.38 -2.28 -5.21
CA GLY A 151 34.39 -3.73 -5.43
C GLY A 151 35.49 -4.47 -4.67
N ILE A 152 36.37 -3.78 -3.93
CA ILE A 152 37.33 -4.48 -3.07
C ILE A 152 36.74 -4.79 -1.70
N CYS A 153 37.11 -5.94 -1.15
CA CYS A 153 36.84 -6.30 0.22
C CYS A 153 37.66 -5.41 1.14
N PHE A 154 37.00 -4.55 1.92
CA PHE A 154 37.66 -3.65 2.86
C PHE A 154 38.47 -4.34 3.97
N LYS A 155 38.31 -5.66 4.14
CA LYS A 155 39.08 -6.46 5.10
C LYS A 155 40.38 -7.01 4.50
N CYS A 156 40.34 -7.56 3.28
CA CYS A 156 41.48 -8.29 2.70
C CYS A 156 41.95 -7.78 1.32
N GLY A 157 41.30 -6.77 0.75
CA GLY A 157 41.67 -6.16 -0.55
C GLY A 157 41.24 -6.96 -1.79
N SER A 158 40.65 -8.15 -1.64
CA SER A 158 40.18 -8.97 -2.78
C SER A 158 38.97 -8.35 -3.48
N THR A 159 38.91 -8.40 -4.81
CA THR A 159 37.78 -7.95 -5.64
C THR A 159 36.67 -8.99 -5.79
N GLU A 160 36.89 -10.23 -5.35
CA GLU A 160 35.97 -11.34 -5.60
C GLU A 160 34.75 -11.34 -4.66
N HIS A 161 34.84 -10.66 -3.51
CA HIS A 161 33.80 -10.66 -2.49
C HIS A 161 33.71 -9.35 -1.74
N THR A 162 32.55 -9.09 -1.13
CA THR A 162 32.33 -7.96 -0.24
C THR A 162 32.81 -8.26 1.19
N SER A 163 33.05 -7.21 1.98
CA SER A 163 33.51 -7.33 3.38
C SER A 163 32.64 -8.21 4.28
N SER A 164 31.35 -8.40 3.96
CA SER A 164 30.43 -9.29 4.67
C SER A 164 30.61 -10.77 4.35
N ARG A 165 31.07 -11.09 3.13
CA ARG A 165 31.34 -12.46 2.66
C ARG A 165 32.82 -12.82 2.75
N CYS A 166 33.63 -12.01 3.42
CA CYS A 166 35.05 -12.27 3.59
C CYS A 166 35.29 -13.46 4.52
N LEU A 167 35.96 -14.48 3.99
CA LEU A 167 36.33 -15.69 4.74
C LEU A 167 37.41 -15.42 5.80
N ARG A 168 38.16 -14.33 5.68
CA ARG A 168 39.25 -13.97 6.59
C ARG A 168 38.69 -13.28 7.84
N LYS A 169 38.50 -14.06 8.92
CA LYS A 169 37.87 -13.61 10.18
C LYS A 169 38.80 -12.89 11.16
N ASN A 170 40.12 -13.02 11.01
CA ASN A 170 41.10 -12.52 12.00
C ASN A 170 41.52 -11.04 11.82
N ILE A 171 40.88 -10.29 10.93
CA ILE A 171 41.22 -8.87 10.70
C ILE A 171 40.31 -8.00 11.55
N ARG A 172 40.91 -7.27 12.49
CA ARG A 172 40.22 -6.19 13.23
C ARG A 172 40.28 -4.91 12.40
N GLY A 173 39.14 -4.24 12.22
CA GLY A 173 39.03 -3.01 11.44
C GLY A 173 38.93 -3.25 9.92
N PHE A 174 39.19 -2.18 9.17
CA PHE A 174 39.06 -2.15 7.70
C PHE A 174 40.31 -1.53 7.06
N PRO A 175 41.44 -2.27 7.00
CA PRO A 175 42.72 -1.74 6.53
C PRO A 175 42.67 -1.25 5.07
N TYR A 176 41.82 -1.88 4.24
CA TYR A 176 41.68 -1.53 2.83
C TYR A 176 40.48 -0.60 2.56
N ALA A 177 39.77 -0.13 3.59
CA ALA A 177 38.75 0.89 3.40
C ALA A 177 39.39 2.27 3.20
N THR A 178 38.96 2.99 2.16
CA THR A 178 39.28 4.41 1.98
C THR A 178 38.19 5.25 2.65
N CYS A 179 38.59 6.17 3.53
CA CYS A 179 37.68 7.09 4.18
C CYS A 179 37.15 8.14 3.19
N PHE A 180 35.83 8.33 3.11
CA PHE A 180 35.22 9.32 2.22
C PHE A 180 35.42 10.78 2.68
N VAL A 181 35.87 11.00 3.91
CA VAL A 181 36.08 12.35 4.47
C VAL A 181 37.53 12.80 4.32
N CYS A 182 38.49 11.99 4.76
CA CYS A 182 39.92 12.36 4.74
C CYS A 182 40.71 11.72 3.58
N LYS A 183 40.07 10.86 2.76
CA LYS A 183 40.66 10.13 1.63
C LYS A 183 41.84 9.21 1.99
N GLN A 184 42.08 8.96 3.29
CA GLN A 184 43.11 8.03 3.76
C GLN A 184 42.57 6.60 3.87
N GLN A 185 43.43 5.61 3.69
CA GLN A 185 43.10 4.20 3.86
C GLN A 185 43.25 3.76 5.33
N GLY A 186 42.47 2.75 5.73
CA GLY A 186 42.60 2.08 7.03
C GLY A 186 41.39 2.17 7.96
N HIS A 187 40.41 3.03 7.64
CA HIS A 187 39.21 3.25 8.45
C HIS A 187 37.99 3.65 7.61
N LEU A 188 36.80 3.50 8.18
CA LEU A 188 35.55 3.99 7.59
C LEU A 188 35.30 5.45 7.99
N SER A 189 34.53 6.19 7.22
CA SER A 189 34.16 7.59 7.53
C SER A 189 33.54 7.79 8.92
N ARG A 190 32.89 6.75 9.47
CA ARG A 190 32.33 6.76 10.83
C ARG A 190 33.40 6.83 11.93
N ASP A 191 34.56 6.22 11.69
CA ASP A 191 35.66 6.14 12.66
C ASP A 191 36.76 7.19 12.36
N CYS A 192 36.49 8.14 11.46
CA CYS A 192 37.43 9.19 11.09
C CYS A 192 37.39 10.35 12.08
N ASP A 193 38.54 10.71 12.65
CA ASP A 193 38.64 11.84 13.59
C ASP A 193 38.39 13.21 12.93
N LYS A 194 38.58 13.31 11.61
CA LYS A 194 38.34 14.54 10.83
C LYS A 194 36.87 14.71 10.41
N ASN A 195 35.98 13.78 10.77
CA ASN A 195 34.58 13.83 10.38
C ASN A 195 33.75 14.66 11.38
N ALA A 196 33.52 15.93 11.06
CA ALA A 196 32.73 16.87 11.89
C ALA A 196 31.28 16.44 12.15
N ASN A 197 30.70 15.61 11.27
CA ASN A 197 29.32 15.15 11.40
C ASN A 197 29.20 13.78 12.10
N GLY A 198 30.34 13.13 12.38
CA GLY A 198 30.38 11.80 13.00
C GLY A 198 29.55 10.75 12.24
N ILE A 199 28.80 9.94 12.98
CA ILE A 199 27.98 8.86 12.40
C ILE A 199 26.71 9.39 11.71
N TYR A 200 26.29 10.62 12.01
CA TYR A 200 25.05 11.20 11.50
C TYR A 200 25.30 11.81 10.11
N PRO A 201 24.67 11.31 9.04
CA PRO A 201 24.93 11.80 7.68
C PRO A 201 24.63 13.29 7.51
N ASP A 202 23.48 13.73 8.02
CA ASP A 202 22.97 15.11 7.97
C ASP A 202 23.54 16.04 9.07
N GLY A 203 24.50 15.53 9.85
CA GLY A 203 24.93 16.18 11.08
C GLY A 203 23.96 15.96 12.24
N GLY A 204 24.35 16.44 13.42
CA GLY A 204 23.64 16.21 14.68
C GLY A 204 24.40 15.31 15.63
N SER A 205 23.75 14.98 16.74
CA SER A 205 24.34 14.21 17.84
C SER A 205 23.29 13.38 18.57
N CYS A 206 23.74 12.46 19.41
CA CYS A 206 22.85 11.67 20.24
C CYS A 206 22.01 12.59 21.15
N ASN A 207 20.68 12.53 21.02
CA ASN A 207 19.78 13.37 21.82
C ASN A 207 19.86 13.16 23.34
N LEU A 208 20.53 12.10 23.82
CA LEU A 208 20.70 11.82 25.25
C LEU A 208 22.00 12.39 25.82
N CYS A 209 23.10 12.34 25.06
CA CYS A 209 24.42 12.69 25.58
C CYS A 209 25.20 13.69 24.72
N GLY A 210 24.63 14.14 23.60
CA GLY A 210 25.28 15.08 22.67
C GLY A 210 26.46 14.49 21.88
N SER A 211 26.76 13.19 21.99
CA SER A 211 27.88 12.57 21.25
C SER A 211 27.52 12.24 19.80
N GLN A 212 28.46 12.46 18.89
CA GLN A 212 28.34 12.11 17.46
C GLN A 212 28.94 10.72 17.14
N LYS A 213 29.52 10.04 18.14
CA LYS A 213 30.25 8.77 17.99
C LYS A 213 29.37 7.51 18.14
N HIS A 214 28.09 7.65 18.44
CA HIS A 214 27.14 6.53 18.51
C HIS A 214 25.72 6.94 18.14
N LEU A 215 24.91 5.97 17.72
CA LEU A 215 23.47 6.15 17.55
C LEU A 215 22.78 6.14 18.91
N LYS A 216 21.62 6.80 19.03
CA LYS A 216 20.77 6.78 20.25
C LYS A 216 20.57 5.38 20.84
N LYS A 217 20.53 4.34 19.99
CA LYS A 217 20.37 2.93 20.42
C LYS A 217 21.54 2.42 21.25
N ASP A 218 22.75 2.85 20.93
CA ASP A 218 24.02 2.41 21.54
C ASP A 218 24.54 3.44 22.55
N CYS A 219 23.70 4.37 22.99
CA CYS A 219 24.08 5.39 23.95
C CYS A 219 24.29 4.76 25.33
N PRO A 220 25.44 4.99 26.00
CA PRO A 220 25.69 4.44 27.34
C PRO A 220 24.69 4.95 28.38
N LEU A 221 24.20 6.19 28.23
CA LEU A 221 23.18 6.77 29.10
C LEU A 221 21.79 6.13 28.93
N ARG A 222 21.58 5.37 27.85
CA ARG A 222 20.31 4.65 27.63
C ARG A 222 20.14 3.47 28.58
N LYS A 223 21.24 2.85 29.05
CA LYS A 223 21.20 1.71 29.98
C LYS A 223 20.73 2.07 31.39
N GLY A 224 20.62 3.36 31.73
CA GLY A 224 20.07 3.81 33.01
C GLY A 224 18.57 4.14 32.99
N ALA A 225 17.88 3.96 31.85
CA ALA A 225 16.46 4.33 31.69
C ALA A 225 15.54 3.13 31.40
N ASP A 226 16.06 1.90 31.41
CA ASP A 226 15.34 0.68 31.03
C ASP A 226 14.95 -0.21 32.25
N ASP A 227 14.95 0.32 33.49
CA ASP A 227 14.41 -0.36 34.68
C ASP A 227 12.92 -0.04 34.96
N ASN A 228 12.20 0.51 33.98
CA ASN A 228 10.74 0.55 34.04
C ASN A 228 10.15 0.05 32.73
N ASN A 229 9.74 -1.21 32.78
CA ASN A 229 8.78 -1.82 31.88
C ASN A 229 7.42 -1.11 32.01
N GLN A 230 7.32 0.07 31.42
CA GLN A 230 6.05 0.65 31.03
C GLN A 230 6.05 0.81 29.52
N ARG A 231 5.60 -0.26 28.84
CA ARG A 231 4.73 -0.07 27.68
C ARG A 231 3.41 0.52 28.17
N GLU A 232 3.44 1.74 28.71
CA GLU A 232 2.27 2.58 28.75
C GLU A 232 2.21 3.35 27.44
N SER A 233 1.09 3.16 26.78
CA SER A 233 0.51 3.88 25.66
C SER A 233 0.84 5.38 25.62
N LEU A 234 2.02 5.73 25.09
CA LEU A 234 2.29 7.04 24.50
C LEU A 234 1.83 7.04 23.05
N ALA A 235 0.50 7.03 22.89
CA ALA A 235 -0.17 7.60 21.75
C ALA A 235 -0.10 9.14 21.87
N VAL A 236 1.05 9.72 21.53
CA VAL A 236 1.17 11.15 21.26
C VAL A 236 1.45 11.32 19.77
N THR A 237 0.34 11.54 19.06
CA THR A 237 0.23 12.27 17.79
C THR A 237 1.27 11.94 16.71
N ARG A 238 1.09 10.79 16.06
CA ARG A 238 1.26 10.71 14.60
C ARG A 238 -0.03 11.18 13.94
N ASN A 239 -0.23 12.50 13.86
CA ASN A 239 -1.24 13.03 12.97
C ASN A 239 -0.67 13.04 11.56
N ASN A 240 -1.50 12.57 10.62
CA ASN A 240 -1.30 12.46 9.17
C ASN A 240 -0.67 11.16 8.66
N ALA A 241 -1.18 10.04 9.15
CA ALA A 241 -1.52 8.94 8.25
C ALA A 241 -3.03 9.01 7.97
N ALA A 242 -3.42 9.85 7.01
CA ALA A 242 -4.78 9.84 6.49
C ALA A 242 -5.03 8.47 5.83
N GLY A 243 -5.79 7.62 6.53
CA GLY A 243 -6.57 6.57 5.89
C GLY A 243 -7.52 7.28 4.92
N GLY A 244 -7.32 7.04 3.62
CA GLY A 244 -8.04 7.72 2.56
C GLY A 244 -9.42 7.12 2.36
N ASP A 245 -10.29 7.38 3.33
CA ASP A 245 -11.71 7.05 3.36
C ASP A 245 -12.50 8.36 3.26
N ASP A 246 -12.10 9.26 2.37
CA ASP A 246 -12.77 10.56 2.20
C ASP A 246 -13.71 10.48 0.99
N ASP A 247 -14.92 9.98 1.23
CA ASP A 247 -16.10 10.29 0.41
C ASP A 247 -16.44 11.78 0.63
N PHE A 248 -15.80 12.67 -0.12
CA PHE A 248 -16.18 14.09 -0.14
C PHE A 248 -17.27 14.31 -1.20
N LEU A 249 -18.51 14.45 -0.73
CA LEU A 249 -19.66 14.91 -1.50
C LEU A 249 -19.45 16.37 -1.93
N TYR A 250 -19.59 16.63 -3.23
CA TYR A 250 -19.50 17.96 -3.82
C TYR A 250 -20.71 18.79 -3.38
N ILE A 251 -20.51 19.74 -2.46
CA ILE A 251 -21.47 20.80 -2.17
C ILE A 251 -21.26 21.90 -3.21
N GLU A 252 -22.27 22.12 -4.05
CA GLU A 252 -22.36 23.27 -4.95
C GLU A 252 -22.28 24.56 -4.12
N SER A 253 -21.22 25.33 -4.33
CA SER A 253 -21.13 26.69 -3.81
C SER A 253 -21.71 27.66 -4.84
N SER A 254 -22.78 28.32 -4.41
CA SER A 254 -23.46 29.38 -5.14
C SER A 254 -22.59 30.64 -5.24
N ALA A 255 -22.60 31.22 -6.45
CA ALA A 255 -22.47 32.63 -6.80
C ALA A 255 -21.56 33.55 -5.95
N VAL A 256 -20.47 34.02 -6.57
CA VAL A 256 -20.08 35.45 -6.49
C VAL A 256 -19.68 35.96 -7.87
N SER A 257 -20.40 36.99 -8.30
CA SER A 257 -20.27 37.73 -9.55
C SER A 257 -18.92 38.43 -9.70
N SER A 258 -18.27 38.29 -10.84
CA SER A 258 -17.36 39.32 -11.36
C SER A 258 -17.30 39.21 -12.89
N ALA A 259 -17.82 40.25 -13.52
CA ALA A 259 -17.96 40.35 -14.96
C ALA A 259 -16.62 40.71 -15.62
N THR A 260 -16.14 39.86 -16.52
CA THR A 260 -15.22 40.27 -17.59
C THR A 260 -15.65 39.65 -18.90
N LYS A 261 -16.11 40.49 -19.84
CA LYS A 261 -16.48 40.10 -21.20
C LYS A 261 -15.25 39.58 -21.94
N LYS A 262 -15.29 38.34 -22.44
CA LYS A 262 -14.36 37.84 -23.48
C LYS A 262 -15.12 37.44 -24.73
N LYS A 263 -14.63 37.94 -25.87
CA LYS A 263 -15.22 37.92 -27.22
C LYS A 263 -15.43 36.49 -27.75
N LYS A 264 -16.56 36.29 -28.44
CA LYS A 264 -16.95 35.09 -29.20
C LYS A 264 -15.95 34.87 -30.35
N LEU A 265 -15.26 33.74 -30.37
CA LEU A 265 -14.52 33.28 -31.54
C LEU A 265 -15.46 32.45 -32.41
N GLU A 266 -15.73 32.90 -33.63
CA GLU A 266 -16.50 32.13 -34.61
C GLU A 266 -15.66 31.00 -35.21
N ARG A 267 -16.25 29.81 -35.32
CA ARG A 267 -15.62 28.64 -35.96
C ARG A 267 -15.78 28.79 -37.48
N LYS A 268 -14.66 28.93 -38.20
CA LYS A 268 -14.63 28.72 -39.65
C LYS A 268 -14.88 27.23 -39.93
N VAL A 269 -15.98 26.94 -40.63
CA VAL A 269 -16.23 25.65 -41.25
C VAL A 269 -15.34 25.57 -42.50
N VAL A 270 -14.42 24.62 -42.54
CA VAL A 270 -13.70 24.26 -43.77
C VAL A 270 -14.45 23.08 -44.36
N HIS A 271 -15.03 23.27 -45.53
CA HIS A 271 -15.51 22.17 -46.39
C HIS A 271 -14.31 21.70 -47.23
N MET A 272 -14.01 20.40 -47.15
CA MET A 272 -13.44 19.62 -48.24
C MET A 272 -14.19 18.30 -48.30
#